data_AF-A0A5R8YYC4-F1
#
_entry.id   AF-A0A5R8YYC4-F1
#
_cell.length_a   1.000
_cell.length_b   1.000
_cell.length_c   1.000
_cell.angle_alpha   90.00
_cell.angle_beta   90.00
_cell.angle_gamma   90.00
#
_symmetry.space_group_name_H-M   'P 1'
#
loop_
_entity.id
_entity.type
_entity.pdbx_description
1 polymer ?
#
loop_
_entity_poly.entity_id
_entity_poly.type
_entity_poly.pdbx_seq_one_letter_code
_entity_poly.pdbx_strand_id
1 'polypeptide(L)'
;MQEAQQTLRFAQACDWMLKSATLSNWGKAGLQTAFLDEYLALCVLAQRYAEGISAYEQHQGVPTDKRLTQSPRRFAYELCRAKAQGDVDTQPFYALGQKVLAANLERNWLGKGQVAVSVIWLNLVHGTLGGKQAPLEAVLAAHADMPGGEAPF
;
A
#
# COMPACT_ATOMS: atom_id res chain seq x y z
N MET A 1 -2.02 21.67 2.00
CA MET A 1 -0.59 21.72 1.60
C MET A 1 0.16 20.45 2.01
N GLN A 2 -0.02 19.95 3.24
CA GLN A 2 0.60 18.72 3.75
C GLN A 2 0.13 17.44 3.05
N GLU A 3 -1.16 17.35 2.70
CA GLU A 3 -1.75 16.19 2.01
C GLU A 3 -1.19 15.98 0.58
N ALA A 4 -1.12 17.05 -0.22
CA ALA A 4 -0.57 17.00 -1.57
C ALA A 4 0.90 16.55 -1.60
N GLN A 5 1.69 16.95 -0.59
CA GLN A 5 3.08 16.53 -0.46
C GLN A 5 3.21 15.05 -0.05
N GLN A 6 2.29 14.54 0.78
CA GLN A 6 2.24 13.12 1.12
C GLN A 6 1.85 12.26 -0.09
N THR A 7 0.82 12.67 -0.85
CA THR A 7 0.42 11.97 -2.08
C THR A 7 1.56 11.90 -3.10
N LEU A 8 2.32 12.99 -3.28
CA LEU A 8 3.47 13.02 -4.17
C LEU A 8 4.56 12.00 -3.76
N ARG A 9 4.87 11.92 -2.46
CA ARG A 9 5.84 10.94 -1.94
C ARG A 9 5.39 9.50 -2.20
N PHE A 10 4.11 9.20 -2.03
CA PHE A 10 3.58 7.87 -2.37
C PHE A 10 3.60 7.59 -3.86
N ALA A 11 3.34 8.59 -4.70
CA ALA A 11 3.46 8.45 -6.15
C ALA A 11 4.90 8.15 -6.57
N GLN A 12 5.90 8.81 -5.96
CA GLN A 12 7.32 8.51 -6.16
C GLN A 12 7.67 7.09 -5.71
N ALA A 13 7.15 6.64 -4.56
CA ALA A 13 7.33 5.27 -4.09
C ALA A 13 6.69 4.22 -5.03
N CYS A 14 5.49 4.49 -5.57
CA CYS A 14 4.89 3.67 -6.63
C CYS A 14 5.81 3.56 -7.85
N ASP A 15 6.31 4.70 -8.34
CA ASP A 15 7.17 4.74 -9.53
C ASP A 15 8.49 4.02 -9.31
N TRP A 16 9.10 4.20 -8.14
CA TRP A 16 10.30 3.48 -7.76
C TRP A 16 10.04 1.97 -7.69
N MET A 17 8.92 1.54 -7.09
CA MET A 17 8.59 0.13 -6.97
C MET A 17 8.35 -0.52 -8.35
N LEU A 18 7.64 0.16 -9.25
CA LEU A 18 7.48 -0.28 -10.64
C LEU A 18 8.83 -0.38 -11.37
N LYS A 19 9.65 0.66 -11.29
CA LYS A 19 10.98 0.68 -11.92
C LYS A 19 11.86 -0.46 -11.38
N SER A 20 11.90 -0.66 -10.07
CA SER A 20 12.65 -1.73 -9.42
C SER A 20 12.17 -3.12 -9.87
N ALA A 21 10.86 -3.32 -9.97
CA ALA A 21 10.27 -4.57 -10.49
C ALA A 21 10.63 -4.82 -11.97
N THR A 22 10.78 -3.76 -12.78
CA THR A 22 11.18 -3.87 -14.20
C THR A 22 12.70 -3.97 -14.44
N LEU A 23 13.53 -3.41 -13.54
CA LEU A 23 15.00 -3.38 -13.68
C LEU A 23 15.67 -4.65 -13.17
N SER A 24 15.07 -5.28 -12.17
CA SER A 24 15.49 -6.61 -11.79
C SER A 24 14.96 -7.59 -12.84
N ASN A 25 15.82 -8.44 -13.38
CA ASN A 25 15.59 -9.39 -14.49
C ASN A 25 14.48 -10.45 -14.22
N TRP A 26 13.48 -10.14 -13.40
CA TRP A 26 12.24 -10.86 -13.29
C TRP A 26 11.53 -10.69 -14.62
N GLY A 27 11.61 -11.72 -15.47
CA GLY A 27 11.09 -11.70 -16.82
C GLY A 27 9.58 -11.42 -16.87
N LYS A 28 9.02 -11.52 -18.08
CA LYS A 28 7.59 -11.32 -18.46
C LYS A 28 6.50 -11.92 -17.53
N ALA A 29 6.85 -12.62 -16.45
CA ALA A 29 6.00 -13.14 -15.41
C ALA A 29 5.87 -12.19 -14.20
N GLY A 30 5.35 -10.97 -14.43
CA GLY A 30 4.57 -10.18 -13.45
C GLY A 30 5.24 -9.68 -12.16
N LEU A 31 4.59 -8.69 -11.52
CA LEU A 31 4.82 -8.43 -10.10
C LEU A 31 4.67 -9.75 -9.35
N GLN A 32 5.71 -10.17 -8.62
CA GLN A 32 5.56 -11.30 -7.70
C GLN A 32 4.42 -11.01 -6.71
N THR A 33 3.74 -12.07 -6.31
CA THR A 33 2.66 -12.05 -5.31
C THR A 33 2.96 -11.14 -4.12
N ALA A 34 4.19 -11.12 -3.58
CA ALA A 34 4.55 -10.19 -2.50
C ALA A 34 4.43 -8.73 -2.96
N PHE A 35 5.16 -8.35 -4.02
CA PHE A 35 5.16 -6.99 -4.60
C PHE A 35 3.79 -6.43 -4.94
N LEU A 36 2.84 -7.28 -5.35
CA LEU A 36 1.49 -6.83 -5.69
C LEU A 36 0.74 -6.28 -4.47
N ASP A 37 0.96 -6.86 -3.28
CA ASP A 37 0.30 -6.40 -2.06
C ASP A 37 0.75 -4.96 -1.71
N GLU A 38 2.06 -4.68 -1.74
CA GLU A 38 2.57 -3.33 -1.47
C GLU A 38 2.22 -2.33 -2.57
N TYR A 39 2.35 -2.74 -3.83
CA TYR A 39 2.07 -1.86 -4.96
C TYR A 39 0.63 -1.36 -4.94
N LEU A 40 -0.35 -2.25 -4.68
CA LEU A 40 -1.76 -1.86 -4.59
C LEU A 40 -2.02 -0.91 -3.42
N ALA A 41 -1.40 -1.15 -2.27
CA ALA A 41 -1.50 -0.24 -1.13
C ALA A 41 -0.92 1.15 -1.45
N LEU A 42 0.22 1.20 -2.13
CA LEU A 42 0.81 2.45 -2.61
C LEU A 42 -0.07 3.15 -3.64
N CYS A 43 -0.73 2.43 -4.56
CA CYS A 43 -1.68 3.02 -5.49
C CYS A 43 -2.85 3.71 -4.77
N VAL A 44 -3.35 3.14 -3.67
CA VAL A 44 -4.38 3.80 -2.85
C VAL A 44 -3.82 5.09 -2.23
N LEU A 45 -2.65 5.03 -1.62
CA LEU A 45 -2.00 6.16 -0.95
C LEU A 45 -1.63 7.30 -1.93
N ALA A 46 -1.23 6.94 -3.15
CA ALA A 46 -0.91 7.85 -4.23
C ALA A 46 -2.13 8.33 -5.03
N GLN A 47 -3.34 7.86 -4.69
CA GLN A 47 -4.58 8.10 -5.44
C GLN A 47 -4.55 7.63 -6.91
N ARG A 48 -3.68 6.67 -7.23
CA ARG A 48 -3.52 6.04 -8.56
C ARG A 48 -4.44 4.82 -8.68
N TYR A 49 -5.72 5.02 -8.42
CA TYR A 49 -6.68 3.92 -8.27
C TYR A 49 -6.84 3.08 -9.55
N ALA A 50 -6.90 3.72 -10.72
CA ALA A 50 -7.03 3.04 -12.01
C ALA A 50 -5.84 2.11 -12.29
N GLU A 51 -4.64 2.51 -11.90
CA GLU A 51 -3.42 1.71 -12.07
C GLU A 51 -3.40 0.52 -11.12
N GLY A 52 -3.86 0.71 -9.88
CA GLY A 52 -4.04 -0.39 -8.93
C GLY A 52 -5.07 -1.42 -9.42
N ILE A 53 -6.19 -0.97 -9.97
CA ILE A 53 -7.20 -1.85 -10.60
C ILE A 53 -6.57 -2.66 -11.73
N SER A 54 -5.94 -1.96 -12.69
CA SER A 54 -5.30 -2.60 -13.85
C SER A 54 -4.24 -3.61 -13.44
N ALA A 55 -3.39 -3.27 -12.46
CA ALA A 55 -2.34 -4.17 -12.00
C ALA A 55 -2.90 -5.44 -11.35
N TYR A 56 -3.93 -5.32 -10.49
CA TYR A 56 -4.57 -6.50 -9.91
C TYR A 56 -5.17 -7.39 -11.00
N GLU A 57 -5.98 -6.82 -11.90
CA GLU A 57 -6.71 -7.57 -12.91
C GLU A 57 -5.78 -8.29 -13.90
N GLN A 58 -4.65 -7.66 -14.26
CA GLN A 58 -3.63 -8.30 -15.11
C GLN A 58 -2.98 -9.52 -14.45
N HIS A 59 -2.82 -9.53 -13.12
CA HIS A 59 -2.10 -10.58 -12.40
C HIS A 59 -3.00 -11.65 -11.76
N GLN A 60 -4.22 -11.29 -11.37
CA GLN A 60 -5.15 -12.15 -10.64
C GLN A 60 -6.45 -12.42 -11.40
N GLY A 61 -6.66 -11.74 -12.54
CA GLY A 61 -7.95 -11.71 -13.23
C GLY A 61 -8.98 -10.83 -12.53
N VAL A 62 -10.08 -10.53 -13.24
CA VAL A 62 -11.21 -9.77 -12.70
C VAL A 62 -12.02 -10.67 -11.76
N PRO A 63 -12.15 -10.33 -10.47
CA PRO A 63 -12.92 -11.14 -9.54
C PRO A 63 -14.41 -11.07 -9.83
N THR A 64 -15.11 -12.19 -9.66
CA THR A 64 -16.55 -12.31 -9.95
C THR A 64 -17.45 -11.67 -8.88
N ASP A 65 -16.89 -11.37 -7.71
CA ASP A 65 -17.57 -10.70 -6.61
C ASP A 65 -16.92 -9.35 -6.23
N LYS A 66 -17.55 -8.61 -5.33
CA LYS A 66 -17.01 -7.37 -4.71
C LYS A 66 -16.73 -7.55 -3.22
N ARG A 67 -16.43 -8.78 -2.78
CA ARG A 67 -16.30 -9.11 -1.36
C ARG A 67 -15.00 -8.56 -0.80
N LEU A 68 -15.13 -7.81 0.28
CA LEU A 68 -14.00 -7.43 1.11
C LEU A 68 -13.44 -8.65 1.86
N THR A 69 -12.13 -8.87 1.77
CA THR A 69 -11.45 -9.98 2.43
C THR A 69 -10.22 -9.49 3.20
N GLN A 70 -9.68 -10.33 4.09
CA GLN A 70 -8.45 -10.02 4.83
C GLN A 70 -7.18 -10.24 3.98
N SER A 71 -7.31 -10.61 2.71
CA SER A 71 -6.18 -10.72 1.81
C SER A 71 -5.69 -9.31 1.44
N PRO A 72 -4.41 -8.97 1.68
CA PRO A 72 -3.89 -7.62 1.45
C PRO A 72 -4.16 -7.10 0.02
N ARG A 73 -3.77 -7.81 -1.04
CA ARG A 73 -4.11 -7.44 -2.44
C ARG A 73 -5.60 -7.23 -2.67
N ARG A 74 -6.43 -8.16 -2.20
CA ARG A 74 -7.88 -8.14 -2.50
C ARG A 74 -8.52 -6.96 -1.81
N PHE A 75 -8.10 -6.69 -0.57
CA PHE A 75 -8.49 -5.53 0.20
C PHE A 75 -8.10 -4.22 -0.51
N ALA A 76 -6.83 -4.06 -0.88
CA ALA A 76 -6.35 -2.84 -1.54
C ALA A 76 -6.99 -2.65 -2.93
N TYR A 77 -7.22 -3.73 -3.68
CA TYR A 77 -7.93 -3.71 -4.96
C TYR A 77 -9.37 -3.21 -4.82
N GLU A 78 -10.15 -3.77 -3.89
CA GLU A 78 -11.53 -3.31 -3.68
C GLU A 78 -11.57 -1.87 -3.17
N LEU A 79 -10.56 -1.44 -2.41
CA LEU A 79 -10.43 -0.04 -2.01
C LEU A 79 -10.12 0.89 -3.19
N CYS A 80 -9.22 0.49 -4.11
CA CYS A 80 -9.01 1.22 -5.37
C CYS A 80 -10.30 1.32 -6.17
N ARG A 81 -11.06 0.24 -6.33
CA ARG A 81 -12.35 0.25 -7.05
C ARG A 81 -13.36 1.19 -6.41
N ALA A 82 -13.46 1.17 -5.09
CA ALA A 82 -14.37 2.02 -4.35
C ALA A 82 -13.98 3.50 -4.53
N LYS A 83 -12.73 3.85 -4.28
CA LYS A 83 -12.22 5.22 -4.42
C LYS A 83 -12.23 5.76 -5.86
N ALA A 84 -12.05 4.90 -6.86
CA ALA A 84 -12.19 5.28 -8.26
C ALA A 84 -13.63 5.71 -8.65
N GLN A 85 -14.63 5.28 -7.89
CA GLN A 85 -16.03 5.69 -8.09
C GLN A 85 -16.39 7.00 -7.37
N GLY A 86 -15.45 7.57 -6.59
CA GLY A 86 -15.63 8.82 -5.85
C GLY A 86 -15.55 8.64 -4.33
N ASP A 87 -16.23 9.51 -3.60
CA ASP A 87 -16.29 9.44 -2.15
C ASP A 87 -17.05 8.21 -1.69
N VAL A 88 -16.36 7.38 -0.92
CA VAL A 88 -16.87 6.13 -0.37
C VAL A 88 -16.72 6.13 1.14
N ASP A 89 -17.70 5.55 1.82
CA ASP A 89 -17.60 5.30 3.26
C ASP A 89 -16.40 4.39 3.56
N THR A 90 -15.42 4.95 4.26
CA THR A 90 -14.18 4.25 4.60
C THR A 90 -14.29 3.43 5.88
N GLN A 91 -15.39 3.53 6.66
CA GLN A 91 -15.53 2.76 7.91
C GLN A 91 -15.42 1.25 7.73
N PRO A 92 -16.14 0.63 6.77
CA PRO A 92 -16.01 -0.81 6.52
C PRO A 92 -14.58 -1.22 6.13
N PHE A 93 -13.90 -0.38 5.36
CA PHE A 93 -12.51 -0.59 4.97
C PHE A 93 -11.56 -0.44 6.17
N TYR A 94 -11.80 0.53 7.05
CA TYR A 94 -10.96 0.72 8.23
C TYR A 94 -11.06 -0.47 9.18
N ALA A 95 -12.29 -0.89 9.52
CA ALA A 95 -12.51 -2.03 10.42
C ALA A 95 -11.91 -3.33 9.88
N LEU A 96 -12.00 -3.57 8.56
CA LEU A 96 -11.35 -4.72 7.95
C LEU A 96 -9.84 -4.55 7.82
N GLY A 97 -9.35 -3.36 7.51
CA GLY A 97 -7.92 -3.03 7.43
C GLY A 97 -7.21 -3.31 8.76
N GLN A 98 -7.86 -3.05 9.89
CA GLN A 98 -7.33 -3.44 11.20
C GLN A 98 -7.14 -4.96 11.34
N LYS A 99 -8.03 -5.77 10.74
CA LYS A 99 -7.88 -7.23 10.71
C LYS A 99 -6.74 -7.66 9.78
N VAL A 100 -6.59 -6.98 8.64
CA VAL A 100 -5.43 -7.17 7.75
C VAL A 100 -4.12 -6.91 8.49
N LEU A 101 -4.03 -5.79 9.24
CA LEU A 101 -2.87 -5.48 10.07
C LEU A 101 -2.62 -6.55 11.13
N ALA A 102 -3.65 -6.92 11.90
CA ALA A 102 -3.52 -7.91 12.97
C ALA A 102 -3.04 -9.27 12.46
N ALA A 103 -3.46 -9.68 11.25
CA ALA A 103 -3.06 -10.95 10.65
C ALA A 103 -1.61 -10.96 10.13
N ASN A 104 -1.02 -9.79 9.83
CA ASN A 104 0.23 -9.71 9.06
C ASN A 104 1.39 -8.98 9.75
N LEU A 105 1.14 -7.99 10.63
CA LEU A 105 2.21 -7.17 11.22
C LEU A 105 3.25 -8.02 11.96
N GLU A 106 2.84 -8.86 12.90
CA GLU A 106 3.79 -9.69 13.66
C GLU A 106 4.35 -10.83 12.81
N ARG A 107 3.48 -11.57 12.12
CA ARG A 107 3.85 -12.86 11.49
C ARG A 107 4.52 -12.73 10.13
N ASN A 108 4.20 -11.71 9.37
CA ASN A 108 4.56 -11.61 7.95
C ASN A 108 5.40 -10.39 7.61
N TRP A 109 5.17 -9.27 8.30
CA TRP A 109 5.81 -7.99 7.96
C TRP A 109 6.83 -7.57 9.02
N LEU A 110 6.40 -6.82 10.04
CA LEU A 110 7.25 -6.20 11.05
C LEU A 110 8.07 -7.22 11.83
N GLY A 111 7.46 -8.30 12.31
CA GLY A 111 8.19 -9.34 13.06
C GLY A 111 9.18 -10.13 12.20
N LYS A 112 9.14 -9.99 10.87
CA LYS A 112 10.13 -10.53 9.92
C LYS A 112 11.09 -9.45 9.38
N GLY A 113 11.08 -8.25 9.95
CA GLY A 113 11.95 -7.16 9.52
C GLY A 113 11.51 -6.45 8.23
N GLN A 114 10.32 -6.71 7.70
CA GLN A 114 9.78 -5.98 6.55
C GLN A 114 9.17 -4.65 6.99
N VAL A 115 10.05 -3.74 7.42
CA VAL A 115 9.66 -2.44 7.98
C VAL A 115 8.90 -1.61 6.94
N ALA A 116 9.41 -1.51 5.71
CA ALA A 116 8.77 -0.73 4.64
C ALA A 116 7.32 -1.17 4.37
N VAL A 117 7.10 -2.49 4.22
CA VAL A 117 5.76 -3.08 4.04
C VAL A 117 4.84 -2.70 5.19
N SER A 118 5.33 -2.86 6.43
CA SER A 118 4.57 -2.54 7.63
C SER A 118 4.13 -1.07 7.65
N VAL A 119 5.03 -0.15 7.28
CA VAL A 119 4.76 1.29 7.24
C VAL A 119 3.70 1.64 6.20
N ILE A 120 3.80 1.07 5.00
CA ILE A 120 2.81 1.27 3.92
C ILE A 120 1.42 0.88 4.42
N TRP A 121 1.29 -0.32 4.99
CA TRP A 121 0.01 -0.83 5.48
C TRP A 121 -0.53 -0.09 6.70
N LEU A 122 0.35 0.28 7.65
CA LEU A 122 -0.02 1.11 8.80
C LEU A 122 -0.53 2.47 8.36
N ASN A 123 0.09 3.09 7.36
CA ASN A 123 -0.37 4.37 6.84
C ASN A 123 -1.72 4.25 6.12
N LEU A 124 -1.86 3.27 5.23
CA LEU A 124 -3.11 3.07 4.53
C LEU A 124 -4.27 2.85 5.50
N VAL A 125 -4.08 2.00 6.51
CA VAL A 125 -5.16 1.66 7.45
C VAL A 125 -5.36 2.75 8.49
N HIS A 126 -4.34 3.14 9.24
CA HIS A 126 -4.53 4.11 10.33
C HIS A 126 -4.52 5.56 9.85
N GLY A 127 -3.70 5.90 8.87
CA GLY A 127 -3.65 7.24 8.26
C GLY A 127 -4.84 7.50 7.33
N THR A 128 -4.83 6.90 6.15
CA THR A 128 -5.81 7.21 5.10
C THR A 128 -7.24 6.80 5.47
N LEU A 129 -7.45 5.62 6.06
CA LEU A 129 -8.79 5.15 6.41
C LEU A 129 -9.21 5.58 7.82
N GLY A 130 -8.27 5.60 8.77
CA GLY A 130 -8.53 5.90 10.18
C GLY A 130 -8.35 7.37 10.58
N GLY A 131 -7.83 8.23 9.68
CA GLY A 131 -7.56 9.65 9.95
C GLY A 131 -6.46 9.92 10.96
N LYS A 132 -5.61 8.93 11.29
CA LYS A 132 -4.57 9.04 12.33
C LYS A 132 -3.21 9.40 11.72
N GLN A 133 -2.63 10.51 12.14
CA GLN A 133 -1.33 10.96 11.62
C GLN A 133 -0.12 10.25 12.27
N ALA A 134 -0.29 9.66 13.44
CA ALA A 134 0.83 9.17 14.28
C ALA A 134 1.71 8.03 13.71
N PRO A 135 1.20 7.00 13.00
CA PRO A 135 2.03 5.82 12.67
C PRO A 135 3.12 6.09 11.64
N LEU A 136 2.83 6.89 10.61
CA LEU A 136 3.82 7.28 9.61
C LEU A 136 4.83 8.26 10.20
N GLU A 137 4.36 9.25 10.96
CA GLU A 137 5.23 10.28 11.54
C GLU A 137 6.28 9.67 12.47
N ALA A 138 5.92 8.68 13.28
CA ALA A 138 6.86 7.97 14.14
C ALA A 138 7.97 7.27 13.34
N VAL A 139 7.64 6.69 12.18
CA VAL A 139 8.61 5.98 11.34
C VAL A 139 9.45 6.95 10.52
N LEU A 140 8.85 8.01 9.99
CA LEU A 140 9.57 9.08 9.29
C LEU A 140 10.54 9.83 10.22
N ALA A 141 10.14 10.07 11.47
CA ALA A 141 11.03 10.65 12.48
C ALA A 141 12.23 9.73 12.75
N ALA A 142 12.00 8.44 12.96
CA ALA A 142 13.07 7.46 13.13
C ALA A 142 14.03 7.37 11.92
N HIS A 143 13.51 7.58 10.71
CA HIS A 143 14.35 7.66 9.50
C HIS A 143 15.16 8.97 9.45
N ALA A 144 14.57 10.11 9.83
CA ALA A 144 15.26 11.41 9.83
C ALA A 144 16.45 11.45 10.80
N ASP A 145 16.41 10.63 11.85
CA ASP A 145 17.47 10.51 12.86
C ASP A 145 18.63 9.57 12.44
N MET A 146 18.60 8.97 11.24
CA MET A 146 19.67 8.08 10.76
C MET A 146 20.88 8.89 10.24
N PRO A 147 22.09 8.72 10.80
CA PRO A 147 23.26 9.50 10.43
C PRO A 147 23.95 8.90 9.19
N GLY A 148 23.81 9.58 8.04
CA GLY A 148 24.64 9.36 6.84
C GLY A 148 24.22 8.19 5.96
N GLY A 149 23.57 8.50 4.84
CA GLY A 149 23.29 7.56 3.75
C GLY A 149 21.95 7.88 3.11
N GLU A 150 21.96 8.16 1.81
CA GLU A 150 20.76 8.47 1.02
C GLU A 150 19.60 7.51 1.32
N ALA A 151 18.42 8.09 1.47
CA ALA A 151 17.19 7.34 1.74
C ALA A 151 17.05 6.21 0.72
N PRO A 152 16.80 4.95 1.13
CA PRO A 152 16.25 3.97 0.21
C PRO A 152 14.73 4.21 0.08
N PHE A 153 14.31 5.47 -0.14
CA PHE A 153 12.97 5.91 -0.54
C PHE A 153 13.06 7.28 -1.24
#